data_AF-A0A1H7KZJ5-F1
#
_entry.id   AF-A0A1H7KZJ5-F1
#
_cell.length_a   1.000
_cell.length_b   1.000
_cell.length_c   1.000
_cell.angle_alpha   90.00
_cell.angle_beta   90.00
_cell.angle_gamma   90.00
#
_symmetry.space_group_name_H-M   'P 1'
#
loop_
_entity.id
_entity.type
_entity.pdbx_description
1 polymer ?
#
loop_
_entity_poly.entity_id
_entity_poly.type
_entity_poly.pdbx_seq_one_letter_code
_entity_poly.pdbx_strand_id
1 'polypeptide(L)' 'MRRPDTSADVAREFRLMGCRGSAMEALSNEPLRRVLELRARIRAGREVPAPAVRDAKSRAANDID' A
#
# COMPACT_ATOMS: atom_id res chain seq x y z
N MET A 1 6.42 4.20 -13.95
CA MET A 1 7.13 2.95 -13.58
C MET A 1 6.14 1.95 -13.02
N ARG A 2 6.00 0.76 -13.63
CA ARG A 2 5.15 -0.33 -13.10
C ARG A 2 5.91 -1.00 -11.95
N ARG A 3 5.45 -0.83 -10.71
CA ARG A 3 6.00 -1.58 -9.57
C ARG A 3 5.75 -3.07 -9.82
N PRO A 4 6.74 -3.96 -9.65
CA PRO A 4 6.48 -5.39 -9.64
C PRO A 4 5.62 -5.69 -8.40
N ASP A 5 4.36 -6.05 -8.62
CA ASP A 5 3.49 -6.51 -7.54
C ASP A 5 4.03 -7.86 -7.06
N THR A 6 4.38 -7.94 -5.79
CA THR A 6 4.99 -9.14 -5.23
C THR A 6 3.92 -10.14 -4.81
N SER A 7 4.24 -11.43 -4.82
CA SER A 7 3.36 -12.47 -4.28
C SER A 7 2.92 -12.17 -2.83
N ALA A 8 3.77 -11.46 -2.08
CA ALA A 8 3.48 -11.00 -0.72
C ALA A 8 2.37 -9.93 -0.69
N ASP A 9 2.34 -9.01 -1.66
CA ASP A 9 1.28 -8.00 -1.76
C ASP A 9 -0.08 -8.66 -2.06
N VAL A 10 -0.10 -9.62 -3.01
CA VAL A 10 -1.29 -10.40 -3.34
C VAL A 10 -1.80 -11.19 -2.13
N ALA A 11 -0.90 -11.87 -1.41
CA ALA A 11 -1.24 -12.64 -0.21
C ALA A 11 -1.71 -11.76 0.96
N ARG A 12 -1.22 -10.52 1.06
CA ARG A 12 -1.69 -9.54 2.05
C ARG A 12 -3.11 -9.10 1.72
N GLU A 13 -3.37 -8.68 0.49
CA GLU A 13 -4.71 -8.24 0.08
C GLU A 13 -5.75 -9.35 0.16
N PHE A 14 -5.37 -10.60 -0.12
CA PHE A 14 -6.24 -11.77 0.05
C PHE A 14 -6.70 -11.92 1.50
N ARG A 15 -5.76 -11.81 2.45
CA ARG A 15 -6.05 -11.86 3.90
C ARG A 15 -6.90 -10.68 4.34
N LEU A 16 -6.62 -9.48 3.84
CA LEU A 16 -7.39 -8.27 4.17
C LEU A 16 -8.83 -8.29 3.64
N MET A 17 -9.13 -9.07 2.60
CA MET A 17 -10.52 -9.29 2.15
C MET A 17 -11.28 -10.29 3.01
N GLY A 18 -10.62 -11.01 3.91
CA GLY A 18 -11.27 -12.10 4.67
C GLY A 18 -11.73 -13.24 3.77
N CYS A 19 -11.06 -13.45 2.63
CA CYS A 19 -11.35 -14.57 1.75
C CYS A 19 -11.09 -15.89 2.48
N ARG A 20 -12.00 -16.87 2.31
CA ARG A 20 -11.77 -18.25 2.78
C ARG A 20 -10.78 -18.95 1.85
N GLY A 21 -9.99 -19.87 2.39
CA GLY A 21 -9.01 -20.64 1.62
C GLY A 21 -7.58 -20.10 1.75
N SER A 22 -6.76 -20.40 0.76
CA SER A 22 -5.32 -20.10 0.81
C SER A 22 -4.94 -18.95 -0.11
N ALA A 23 -4.03 -18.09 0.36
CA ALA A 23 -3.39 -17.10 -0.50
C ALA A 23 -2.67 -17.73 -1.71
N MET A 24 -2.30 -19.00 -1.63
CA MET A 24 -1.71 -19.74 -2.75
C MET A 24 -2.72 -19.98 -3.88
N GLU A 25 -3.99 -20.23 -3.56
CA GLU A 25 -5.05 -20.39 -4.57
C GLU A 25 -5.21 -19.09 -5.37
N ALA A 26 -5.12 -17.96 -4.69
CA ALA A 26 -5.12 -16.64 -5.32
C ALA A 26 -3.90 -16.37 -6.20
N LEU A 27 -2.75 -16.99 -5.92
CA LEU A 27 -1.56 -16.89 -6.77
C LEU A 27 -1.67 -17.81 -8.00
N SER A 28 -2.35 -18.95 -7.87
CA SER A 28 -2.57 -19.90 -8.96
C SER A 28 -3.73 -19.53 -9.89
N ASN A 29 -4.67 -18.70 -9.44
CA ASN A 29 -5.81 -18.24 -10.23
C ASN A 29 -5.52 -16.85 -10.83
N GLU A 30 -5.18 -16.80 -12.12
CA GLU A 30 -4.76 -15.56 -12.80
C GLU A 30 -5.78 -14.43 -12.71
N PRO A 31 -7.10 -14.63 -12.93
CA PRO A 31 -8.11 -13.59 -12.71
C PRO A 31 -8.11 -13.03 -11.28
N LEU A 32 -8.10 -13.90 -10.27
CA LEU A 32 -8.09 -13.49 -8.86
C LEU A 32 -6.81 -12.74 -8.51
N ARG A 33 -5.66 -13.22 -9.00
CA ARG A 33 -4.37 -12.55 -8.88
C ARG A 33 -4.40 -11.13 -9.43
N ARG A 34 -4.97 -10.91 -10.62
CA ARG A 34 -5.07 -9.57 -11.24
C ARG A 34 -5.87 -8.59 -10.40
N VAL A 35 -6.98 -9.04 -9.81
CA VAL A 35 -7.81 -8.21 -8.93
C VAL A 35 -7.03 -7.81 -7.67
N LEU A 36 -6.29 -8.75 -7.09
CA LEU A 36 -5.48 -8.52 -5.89
C LEU A 36 -4.28 -7.59 -6.16
N GLU A 37 -3.60 -7.78 -7.30
CA GLU A 37 -2.56 -6.86 -7.78
C GLU A 37 -3.11 -5.42 -7.91
N LEU A 38 -4.30 -5.26 -8.50
CA LEU A 38 -4.92 -3.94 -8.62
C LEU A 38 -5.23 -3.31 -7.25
N ARG A 39 -5.78 -4.10 -6.31
CA ARG A 39 -6.05 -3.61 -4.95
C ARG A 39 -4.77 -3.21 -4.22
N ALA A 40 -3.70 -3.98 -4.36
CA ALA A 40 -2.41 -3.67 -3.76
C ALA A 40 -1.85 -2.34 -4.29
N ARG A 41 -1.97 -2.08 -5.59
CA ARG A 41 -1.58 -0.79 -6.19
C ARG A 41 -2.40 0.38 -5.66
N ILE A 42 -3.72 0.22 -5.56
CA ILE A 42 -4.61 1.25 -5.01
C ILE A 42 -4.24 1.55 -3.55
N ARG A 43 -3.97 0.52 -2.74
CA ARG A 43 -3.53 0.69 -1.35
C ARG A 43 -2.21 1.43 -1.27
N ALA A 44 -1.20 1.03 -2.05
CA ALA A 44 0.09 1.70 -2.08
C ALA A 44 -0.02 3.18 -2.50
N GLY A 45 -0.96 3.51 -3.39
CA GLY A 45 -1.26 4.90 -3.77
C GLY A 45 -1.97 5.71 -2.68
N ARG A 46 -2.68 5.05 -1.75
CA ARG A 46 -3.32 5.69 -0.58
C ARG A 46 -2.39 5.79 0.63
N GLU A 47 -1.46 4.85 0.76
CA GLU A 47 -0.40 4.85 1.77
C GLU A 47 0.71 5.85 1.46
N VAL A 48 0.60 6.63 0.37
CA VAL A 48 1.44 7.82 0.19
C VAL A 48 1.25 8.67 1.44
N PRO A 49 2.31 8.85 2.26
CA PRO A 49 2.18 9.58 3.50
C PRO A 49 1.69 10.98 3.15
N ALA A 50 0.64 11.44 3.83
CA ALA A 50 0.31 12.85 3.83
C ALA A 50 1.63 13.61 4.07
N PRO A 51 1.96 14.65 3.27
CA PRO A 51 3.18 15.41 3.50
C PRO A 51 3.16 15.79 4.97
N ALA A 52 4.18 15.34 5.71
CA ALA A 52 4.31 15.68 7.11
C ALA A 52 4.18 17.20 7.18
N VAL A 53 3.07 17.68 7.75
CA VAL A 53 2.86 19.10 7.94
C VAL A 53 3.99 19.50 8.88
N ARG A 54 5.07 20.06 8.32
CA ARG A 54 6.13 20.69 9.08
C ARG A 54 5.44 21.80 9.84
N ASP A 55 5.18 21.54 11.11
CA ASP A 55 4.52 22.46 12.02
C ASP A 55 5.24 23.80 11.92
N ALA A 56 4.53 24.83 11.43
CA ALA A 56 5.08 26.17 11.20
C ALA A 56 5.65 26.80 12.49
N LYS A 57 5.32 26.20 13.65
CA LYS A 57 5.86 26.52 14.97
C LYS A 57 7.37 26.34 15.09
N SER A 58 8.01 25.53 14.25
CA SER A 58 9.48 25.37 14.26
C SER A 58 10.23 26.56 13.65
N ARG A 59 9.57 27.49 12.94
CA ARG A 59 10.25 28.64 12.32
C ARG A 59 10.40 29.84 13.26
N ALA A 60 9.56 29.93 14.31
CA ALA A 60 9.57 31.06 15.24
C ALA A 60 10.67 30.98 16.33
N ALA A 61 11.44 29.89 16.39
CA ALA A 61 12.46 29.69 17.41
C ALA A 61 13.89 30.04 16.95
N ASN A 62 14.08 30.52 15.72
CA ASN A 62 15.41 30.77 15.14
C ASN A 62 15.64 32.20 14.63
N ASP A 63 14.77 33.16 14.99
CA ASP A 63 14.98 34.60 14.77
C ASP A 63 15.46 35.24 16.09
N ILE A 64 16.68 34.87 16.50
CA ILE A 64 17.48 35.65 17.45
C ILE A 64 18.92 35.65 16.90
N ASP A 65 19.17 36.51 15.91
CA ASP A 65 20.43 37.26 15.72
C ASP A 65 20.17 38.47 14.81
#